data_AF-A0A182U0F6-F1
#
_entry.id   AF-A0A182U0F6-F1
#
_cell.length_a   1.000
_cell.length_b   1.000
_cell.length_c   1.000
_cell.angle_alpha   90.00
_cell.angle_beta   90.00
_cell.angle_gamma   90.00
#
_symmetry.space_group_name_H-M   'P 1'
#
loop_
_entity.id
_entity.type
_entity.pdbx_description
1 polymer ?
#
loop_
_entity_poly.entity_id
_entity_poly.type
_entity_poly.pdbx_seq_one_letter_code
_entity_poly.pdbx_strand_id
1 'polypeptide(L)'
;MATGSSAVDGGGVNDLGEKVRRCSIGSEHSNRSSEKDTPMCNKIFFIEPLAWMTDIYRNTQGRLYCPKCTVKLGSFNWVMATKCPCGAEIFPAFYLVPSKTEYSTVVQNVQVTV
;
A
#
# COMPACT_ATOMS: atom_id res chain seq x y z
N MET A 1 -12.39 -56.88 17.80
CA MET A 1 -11.88 -56.37 19.08
C MET A 1 -10.85 -55.30 18.73
N ALA A 2 -11.22 -54.02 18.81
CA ALA A 2 -10.85 -53.07 19.88
C ALA A 2 -9.32 -52.83 19.92
N THR A 3 -8.72 -51.63 19.90
CA THR A 3 -9.12 -50.23 20.16
C THR A 3 -7.88 -49.35 19.94
N GLY A 4 -8.07 -48.06 19.60
CA GLY A 4 -7.20 -46.94 20.02
C GLY A 4 -5.96 -46.66 19.15
N SER A 5 -5.46 -45.43 19.00
CA SER A 5 -5.73 -44.18 19.72
C SER A 5 -5.29 -42.97 18.90
N SER A 6 -6.04 -41.88 19.10
CA SER A 6 -5.82 -40.52 18.60
C SER A 6 -4.47 -39.92 19.01
N ALA A 7 -3.89 -39.10 18.14
CA ALA A 7 -3.03 -37.99 18.54
C ALA A 7 -3.77 -36.68 18.24
N VAL A 8 -4.16 -36.01 19.31
CA VAL A 8 -4.65 -34.63 19.34
C VAL A 8 -3.42 -33.73 19.33
N ASP A 9 -3.31 -32.83 18.36
CA ASP A 9 -2.39 -31.71 18.46
C ASP A 9 -3.22 -30.46 18.75
N GLY A 10 -3.05 -29.96 19.98
CA GLY A 10 -3.72 -28.80 20.51
C GLY A 10 -2.72 -27.67 20.75
N GLY A 11 -3.20 -26.45 20.54
CA GLY A 11 -2.50 -25.22 20.86
C GLY A 11 -1.86 -24.60 19.60
N GLY A 12 -2.29 -23.45 19.10
CA GLY A 12 -3.07 -22.39 19.72
C GLY A 12 -2.49 -21.08 19.21
N VAL A 13 -3.38 -20.14 18.87
CA VAL A 13 -3.20 -18.68 18.78
C VAL A 13 -1.99 -18.25 17.93
N ASN A 14 -2.10 -17.48 16.84
CA ASN A 14 -2.67 -16.15 16.71
C ASN A 14 -2.40 -15.69 15.26
N ASP A 15 -3.38 -15.77 14.36
CA ASP A 15 -3.22 -15.28 12.98
C ASP A 15 -4.40 -14.40 12.50
N LEU A 16 -5.42 -14.21 13.35
CA LEU A 16 -6.56 -13.36 12.98
C LEU A 16 -6.26 -11.86 13.13
N GLY A 17 -5.18 -11.50 13.84
CA GLY A 17 -4.79 -10.11 14.09
C GLY A 17 -4.07 -9.42 12.92
N GLU A 18 -3.43 -10.18 12.03
CA GLU A 18 -2.64 -9.63 10.92
C GLU A 18 -3.46 -9.41 9.64
N LYS A 19 -4.56 -10.15 9.47
CA LYS A 19 -5.40 -10.08 8.27
C LYS A 19 -6.36 -8.89 8.25
N VAL A 20 -6.66 -8.29 9.39
CA VAL A 20 -7.69 -7.23 9.51
C VAL A 20 -7.15 -5.84 9.16
N ARG A 21 -5.83 -5.59 9.22
CA ARG A 21 -5.28 -4.23 9.06
C ARG A 21 -4.98 -3.81 7.62
N ARG A 22 -5.22 -4.65 6.61
CA ARG A 22 -4.75 -4.37 5.24
C ARG A 22 -5.78 -4.46 4.13
N CYS A 23 -7.07 -4.35 4.49
CA CYS A 23 -8.15 -4.20 3.53
C CYS A 23 -8.94 -2.93 3.82
N SER A 24 -8.51 -1.84 3.19
CA SER A 24 -9.34 -0.70 2.83
C SER A 24 -8.96 -0.52 1.37
N ILE A 25 -9.75 -0.85 0.34
CA ILE A 25 -11.10 -0.44 0.00
C ILE A 25 -11.45 -1.16 -1.32
N GLY A 26 -12.68 -1.66 -1.49
CA GLY A 26 -13.19 -2.16 -2.79
C GLY A 26 -14.02 -3.44 -2.70
N SER A 27 -15.32 -3.29 -2.56
CA SER A 27 -16.33 -4.35 -2.61
C SER A 27 -16.98 -4.43 -4.00
N GLU A 28 -16.91 -5.58 -4.66
CA GLU A 28 -17.87 -5.97 -5.71
C GLU A 28 -18.27 -7.46 -5.56
N HIS A 29 -19.56 -7.71 -5.77
CA HIS A 29 -20.29 -8.95 -5.50
C HIS A 29 -19.73 -10.22 -6.17
N SER A 30 -19.65 -11.29 -5.36
CA SER A 30 -19.87 -12.72 -5.64
C SER A 30 -19.56 -13.29 -7.02
N ASN A 31 -18.48 -14.06 -7.12
CA ASN A 31 -18.58 -15.48 -7.47
C ASN A 31 -17.37 -16.26 -6.92
N ARG A 32 -17.67 -17.28 -6.13
CA ARG A 32 -16.74 -18.12 -5.38
C ARG A 32 -15.85 -18.91 -6.33
N SER A 33 -14.63 -18.44 -6.56
CA SER A 33 -13.58 -19.17 -7.28
C SER A 33 -12.22 -18.84 -6.65
N SER A 34 -11.45 -19.89 -6.32
CA SER A 34 -10.11 -19.92 -5.71
C SER A 34 -9.48 -18.55 -5.42
N GLU A 35 -9.27 -18.25 -4.14
CA GLU A 35 -8.39 -17.19 -3.66
C GLU A 35 -6.96 -17.46 -4.12
N LYS A 36 -6.69 -17.20 -5.40
CA LYS A 36 -5.32 -17.00 -5.88
C LYS A 36 -4.93 -15.65 -5.31
N ASP A 37 -3.95 -15.63 -4.41
CA ASP A 37 -3.31 -14.42 -3.92
C ASP A 37 -3.02 -13.49 -5.11
N THR A 38 -3.88 -12.48 -5.32
CA THR A 38 -3.62 -11.48 -6.32
C THR A 38 -2.41 -10.69 -5.84
N PRO A 39 -1.29 -10.70 -6.58
CA PRO A 39 -0.09 -10.02 -6.14
C PRO A 39 -0.40 -8.53 -5.97
N MET A 40 0.13 -7.94 -4.89
CA MET A 40 0.00 -6.51 -4.62
C MET A 40 0.51 -5.71 -5.83
N CYS A 41 -0.22 -4.65 -6.18
CA CYS A 41 0.18 -3.81 -7.30
C CYS A 41 1.57 -3.19 -7.04
N ASN A 42 2.49 -3.42 -7.97
CA ASN A 42 3.85 -2.88 -7.94
C ASN A 42 4.12 -1.90 -9.10
N LYS A 43 3.06 -1.37 -9.72
CA LYS A 43 3.17 -0.45 -10.87
C LYS A 43 3.32 1.00 -10.42
N ILE A 44 2.66 1.38 -9.33
CA ILE A 44 2.65 2.72 -8.75
C ILE A 44 2.54 2.58 -7.24
N PHE A 45 3.29 3.37 -6.49
CA PHE A 45 3.14 3.47 -5.04
C PHE A 45 2.35 4.73 -4.70
N PHE A 46 1.08 4.57 -4.32
CA PHE A 46 0.30 5.66 -3.77
C PHE A 46 0.70 5.90 -2.32
N ILE A 47 0.82 7.17 -1.94
CA ILE A 47 1.27 7.58 -0.61
C ILE A 47 0.45 8.76 -0.11
N GLU A 48 0.52 9.02 1.19
CA GLU A 48 0.07 10.29 1.75
C GLU A 48 1.11 11.38 1.52
N PRO A 49 0.70 12.66 1.51
CA PRO A 49 1.61 13.79 1.57
C PRO A 49 2.68 13.64 2.67
N LEU A 50 3.95 13.86 2.31
CA LEU A 50 5.07 13.83 3.25
C LEU A 50 5.57 15.25 3.50
N ALA A 51 6.11 15.51 4.70
CA ALA A 51 6.55 16.84 5.12
C ALA A 51 7.58 17.50 4.16
N TRP A 52 8.39 16.70 3.46
CA TRP A 52 9.36 17.21 2.48
C TRP A 52 8.73 17.68 1.16
N MET A 53 7.46 17.34 0.88
CA MET A 53 6.75 17.70 -0.35
C MET A 53 6.19 19.12 -0.28
N THR A 54 7.05 20.12 -0.13
CA THR A 54 6.64 21.52 0.12
C THR A 54 5.83 22.15 -1.02
N ASP A 55 6.06 21.72 -2.26
CA ASP A 55 5.40 22.29 -3.45
C ASP A 55 3.89 21.97 -3.53
N ILE A 56 3.42 20.97 -2.78
CA ILE A 56 2.01 20.53 -2.80
C ILE A 56 1.08 21.57 -2.19
N TYR A 57 1.57 22.43 -1.29
CA TYR A 57 0.76 23.45 -0.64
C TYR A 57 0.55 24.69 -1.51
N ARG A 58 1.37 24.83 -2.57
CA ARG A 58 1.35 25.99 -3.47
C ARG A 58 0.64 25.70 -4.80
N ASN A 59 0.53 24.43 -5.17
CA ASN A 59 0.02 24.01 -6.47
C ASN A 59 -1.03 22.91 -6.30
N THR A 60 -2.04 22.90 -7.18
CA THR A 60 -3.07 21.84 -7.20
C THR A 60 -2.57 20.54 -7.83
N GLN A 61 -1.47 20.58 -8.59
CA GLN A 61 -0.86 19.43 -9.24
C GLN A 61 0.61 19.73 -9.52
N GLY A 62 1.44 18.68 -9.63
CA GLY A 62 2.85 18.87 -9.88
C GLY A 62 3.68 17.59 -9.84
N ARG A 63 5.00 17.77 -9.83
CA ARG A 63 5.99 16.69 -9.80
C ARG A 63 6.63 16.61 -8.42
N LEU A 64 6.96 15.40 -7.99
CA LEU A 64 7.70 15.15 -6.75
C LEU A 64 9.16 14.87 -7.10
N TYR A 65 10.07 15.61 -6.48
CA TYR A 65 11.51 15.47 -6.68
C TYR A 65 12.19 15.03 -5.39
N CYS A 66 13.25 14.22 -5.51
CA CYS A 66 14.05 13.82 -4.36
C CYS A 66 14.70 15.07 -3.73
N PRO A 67 14.56 15.29 -2.41
CA PRO A 67 15.12 16.47 -1.74
C PRO A 67 16.66 16.48 -1.74
N LYS A 68 17.31 15.34 -1.99
CA LYS A 68 18.77 15.23 -2.00
C LYS A 68 19.38 15.32 -3.40
N CYS A 69 18.85 14.55 -4.36
CA CYS A 69 19.44 14.43 -5.69
C CYS A 69 18.63 15.09 -6.81
N THR A 70 17.48 15.71 -6.51
CA THR A 70 16.59 16.41 -7.46
C THR A 70 16.02 15.54 -8.59
N VAL A 71 16.24 14.22 -8.55
CA VAL A 71 15.63 13.31 -9.54
C VAL A 71 14.11 13.27 -9.34
N LYS A 72 13.35 13.21 -10.43
CA LYS A 72 11.90 13.04 -10.37
C LYS A 72 11.56 11.67 -9.80
N LEU A 73 10.82 11.64 -8.70
CA LEU A 73 10.35 10.41 -8.05
C LEU A 73 8.91 10.09 -8.45
N GLY A 74 8.09 11.10 -8.72
CA GLY A 74 6.65 10.91 -8.90
C GLY A 74 5.91 12.18 -9.26
N SER A 75 4.60 12.18 -9.03
CA SER A 75 3.72 13.33 -9.25
C SER A 75 2.59 13.36 -8.23
N PHE A 76 1.90 14.50 -8.14
CA PHE A 76 0.71 14.66 -7.31
C PHE A 76 -0.39 15.44 -8.04
N ASN A 77 -1.64 15.20 -7.65
CA ASN A 77 -2.81 15.94 -8.09
C ASN A 77 -3.88 15.96 -6.98
N TRP A 78 -4.24 17.17 -6.54
CA TRP A 78 -5.26 17.42 -5.52
C TRP A 78 -6.68 17.41 -6.05
N VAL A 79 -6.88 17.56 -7.37
CA VAL A 79 -8.21 17.80 -7.98
C VAL A 79 -8.68 16.63 -8.84
N MET A 80 -7.76 15.94 -9.52
CA MET A 80 -8.08 14.79 -10.35
C MET A 80 -7.53 13.51 -9.77
N ALA A 81 -8.29 12.43 -9.95
CA ALA A 81 -7.85 11.09 -9.62
C ALA A 81 -6.71 10.65 -10.56
N THR A 82 -5.84 9.76 -10.08
CA THR A 82 -4.78 9.15 -10.90
C THR A 82 -5.04 7.66 -11.06
N LYS A 83 -5.09 7.22 -12.32
CA LYS A 83 -5.26 5.81 -12.69
C LYS A 83 -3.93 5.08 -12.67
N CYS A 84 -3.91 3.94 -12.00
CA CYS A 84 -2.84 2.97 -12.02
C CYS A 84 -3.03 2.01 -13.19
N PRO A 85 -1.95 1.54 -13.84
CA PRO A 85 -2.04 0.51 -14.89
C PRO A 85 -2.72 -0.79 -14.47
N CYS A 86 -2.85 -1.07 -13.16
CA CYS A 86 -3.62 -2.22 -12.67
C CYS A 86 -5.14 -2.00 -12.64
N GLY A 87 -5.63 -0.80 -12.96
CA GLY A 87 -7.04 -0.42 -12.89
C GLY A 87 -7.44 0.32 -11.61
N ALA A 88 -6.59 0.34 -10.58
CA ALA A 88 -6.86 1.14 -9.39
C ALA A 88 -6.83 2.64 -9.70
N GLU A 89 -7.66 3.43 -9.03
CA GLU A 89 -7.70 4.89 -9.17
C GLU A 89 -7.89 5.52 -7.79
N ILE A 90 -7.07 6.52 -7.46
CA ILE A 90 -7.08 7.17 -6.14
C ILE A 90 -7.20 8.69 -6.30
N PHE A 91 -7.95 9.32 -5.39
CA PHE A 91 -8.17 10.75 -5.30
C PHE A 91 -8.25 11.24 -3.83
N PRO A 92 -7.53 12.31 -3.45
CA PRO A 92 -6.46 12.99 -4.17
C PRO A 92 -5.24 12.07 -4.37
N ALA A 93 -4.48 12.28 -5.45
CA ALA A 93 -3.44 11.36 -5.85
C ALA A 93 -2.04 11.88 -5.55
N PHE A 94 -1.29 11.15 -4.73
CA PHE A 94 0.15 11.32 -4.57
C PHE A 94 0.80 9.97 -4.82
N TYR A 95 1.79 9.93 -5.71
CA TYR A 95 2.40 8.67 -6.04
C TYR A 95 3.87 8.77 -6.42
N LEU A 96 4.58 7.67 -6.18
CA LEU A 96 5.97 7.45 -6.55
C LEU A 96 6.07 6.37 -7.63
N VAL A 97 7.08 6.50 -8.49
CA VAL A 97 7.38 5.56 -9.56
C VAL A 97 8.36 4.51 -9.04
N PRO A 98 7.99 3.21 -9.01
CA PRO A 98 8.83 2.15 -8.47
C PRO A 98 10.25 2.10 -9.06
N SER A 99 10.43 2.37 -10.36
CA SER A 99 11.77 2.43 -10.98
C SER A 99 12.73 3.51 -10.41
N LYS A 100 12.23 4.40 -9.55
CA LYS A 100 12.95 5.51 -8.94
C LYS A 100 12.99 5.42 -7.41
N THR A 101 12.33 4.43 -6.82
CA THR A 101 12.08 4.35 -5.38
C THR A 101 12.03 2.90 -4.92
N GLU A 102 12.66 2.62 -3.79
CA GLU A 102 12.65 1.29 -3.17
C GLU A 102 12.12 1.37 -1.73
N TYR A 103 11.57 0.26 -1.24
CA TYR A 103 11.22 0.12 0.17
C TYR A 103 12.48 -0.14 0.98
N SER A 104 12.66 0.60 2.07
CA SER A 104 13.68 0.30 3.07
C SER A 104 13.03 -0.33 4.29
N THR A 105 13.57 -1.46 4.75
CA THR A 105 13.19 -2.10 6.02
C THR A 105 13.71 -1.30 7.23
N VAL A 106 14.57 -0.30 7.00
CA VAL A 106 15.10 0.57 8.05
C VAL A 106 14.03 1.60 8.43
N VAL A 107 13.41 1.39 9.58
CA VAL A 107 12.56 2.41 10.21
C VAL A 107 13.45 3.49 10.81
N GLN A 108 13.72 4.55 10.05
CA GLN A 108 14.14 5.81 10.68
C GLN A 108 12.86 6.44 11.24
N ASN A 109 12.84 6.78 12.52
CA ASN A 109 11.73 7.40 13.23
C ASN A 109 11.00 8.43 12.34
N VAL A 110 9.89 8.05 11.72
CA VAL A 110 9.02 8.95 10.96
C VAL A 110 8.31 9.80 12.00
N GLN A 111 8.95 10.90 12.39
CA GLN A 111 8.35 11.84 13.34
C GLN A 111 7.21 12.58 12.63
N VAL A 112 6.00 12.22 13.06
CA VAL A 112 4.76 13.01 13.20
C VAL A 112 4.40 13.95 12.04
N THR A 113 3.32 13.59 11.35
CA THR A 113 2.48 14.50 10.58
C THR A 113 1.96 15.59 11.52
N VAL A 114 2.51 16.81 11.41
CA VAL A 114 1.93 18.02 12.02
C VAL A 114 0.89 18.65 11.09
#